data_AF-A0AAW7HIH8-F1
#
_entry.id   AF-A0AAW7HIH8-F1
#
_cell.length_a   1.000
_cell.length_b   1.000
_cell.length_c   1.000
_cell.angle_alpha   90.00
_cell.angle_beta   90.00
_cell.angle_gamma   90.00
#
_symmetry.space_group_name_H-M   'P 1'
#
loop_
_entity.id
_entity.type
_entity.pdbx_description
1 polymer ?
#
loop_
_entity_poly.entity_id
_entity_poly.type
_entity_poly.pdbx_seq_one_letter_code
_entity_poly.pdbx_strand_id
1 'polypeptide(L)'
;MVAMEAFSFESVFRPLLAEQEAYLRLYPPGEAVLLALRDLLERDSRLLYIDANERSITFRFAMHLQSHLREWEIDCEFNRDGVEPKRLGHMELYPDSEDEEAKTVFPDVIAHRRGKKENFLVVEFKKSTSHVDRSIDRRKLLGYKRQLGYEHALFVEVGSGGQASITSLEWI
;
A
#
# COMPACT_ATOMS: atom_id res chain seq x y z
N MET A 1 -17.47 -15.43 -33.94
CA MET A 1 -16.31 -14.52 -33.87
C MET A 1 -16.88 -13.12 -33.74
N VAL A 2 -17.12 -12.67 -32.51
CA VAL A 2 -17.71 -11.34 -32.26
C VAL A 2 -16.55 -10.36 -32.16
N ALA A 3 -16.58 -9.33 -33.01
CA ALA A 3 -15.63 -8.23 -32.95
C ALA A 3 -15.75 -7.55 -31.59
N MET A 4 -14.72 -7.69 -30.74
CA MET A 4 -14.54 -6.79 -29.61
C MET A 4 -14.13 -5.45 -30.20
N GLU A 5 -15.08 -4.52 -30.22
CA GLU A 5 -14.79 -3.11 -30.49
C GLU A 5 -13.64 -2.67 -29.58
N ALA A 6 -12.63 -2.04 -30.20
CA ALA A 6 -11.54 -1.41 -29.49
C ALA A 6 -12.09 -0.20 -28.73
N PHE A 7 -12.61 -0.43 -27.52
CA PHE A 7 -12.69 0.64 -26.52
C PHE A 7 -11.29 1.21 -26.38
N SER A 8 -11.12 2.51 -26.64
CA SER A 8 -9.83 3.14 -26.47
C SER A 8 -9.45 3.00 -24.99
N PHE A 9 -8.32 2.36 -24.74
CA PHE A 9 -7.80 2.13 -23.39
C PHE A 9 -7.56 3.45 -22.62
N GLU A 10 -7.57 4.58 -23.33
CA GLU A 10 -7.44 5.93 -22.80
C GLU A 10 -8.57 6.36 -21.85
N SER A 11 -9.74 5.69 -21.84
CA SER A 11 -10.86 6.06 -20.94
C SER A 11 -10.95 5.23 -19.65
N VAL A 12 -9.91 4.47 -19.29
CA VAL A 12 -10.01 3.37 -18.31
C VAL A 12 -9.54 3.74 -16.90
N PHE A 13 -8.74 4.80 -16.74
CA PHE A 13 -8.24 5.24 -15.43
C PHE A 13 -8.73 6.63 -15.04
N ARG A 14 -8.99 6.84 -13.75
CA ARG A 14 -9.24 8.16 -13.18
C ARG A 14 -7.97 8.67 -12.50
N PRO A 15 -7.49 9.87 -12.83
CA PRO A 15 -6.36 10.47 -12.14
C PRO A 15 -6.71 10.76 -10.67
N LEU A 16 -5.67 10.96 -9.86
CA LEU A 16 -5.83 11.49 -8.50
C LEU A 16 -6.46 12.89 -8.55
N LEU A 17 -7.38 13.15 -7.63
CA LEU A 17 -8.03 14.44 -7.47
C LEU A 17 -7.12 15.42 -6.71
N ALA A 18 -7.28 16.72 -6.94
CA ALA A 18 -6.42 17.75 -6.33
C ALA A 18 -6.41 17.66 -4.79
N GLU A 19 -7.55 17.34 -4.18
CA GLU A 19 -7.67 17.10 -2.74
C GLU A 19 -6.90 15.86 -2.27
N GLN A 20 -6.86 14.78 -3.05
CA GLN A 20 -6.07 13.59 -2.75
C GLN A 20 -4.58 13.91 -2.82
N GLU A 21 -4.16 14.67 -3.82
CA GLU A 21 -2.77 15.10 -3.94
C GLU A 21 -2.33 16.01 -2.80
N ALA A 22 -3.16 16.99 -2.44
CA ALA A 22 -2.92 17.87 -1.30
C ALA A 22 -2.86 17.08 0.02
N TYR A 23 -3.75 16.09 0.18
CA TYR A 23 -3.77 15.20 1.35
C TYR A 23 -2.51 14.34 1.46
N LEU A 24 -2.00 13.77 0.36
CA LEU A 24 -0.75 13.01 0.38
C LEU A 24 0.42 13.88 0.86
N ARG A 25 0.49 15.13 0.39
CA ARG A 25 1.56 16.08 0.72
C ARG A 25 1.56 16.59 2.17
N LEU A 26 0.61 16.18 3.00
CA LEU A 26 0.61 16.53 4.43
C LEU A 26 1.81 15.95 5.19
N TYR A 27 2.45 14.90 4.67
CA TYR A 27 3.57 14.23 5.32
C TYR A 27 4.80 14.14 4.39
N PRO A 28 6.02 14.07 4.93
CA PRO A 28 7.27 13.99 4.17
C PRO A 28 7.32 12.97 3.01
N PRO A 29 6.89 11.70 3.16
CA PRO A 29 6.91 10.75 2.04
C PRO A 29 5.84 11.04 0.96
N GLY A 30 4.94 11.99 1.22
CA GLY A 30 3.75 12.26 0.44
C GLY A 30 3.97 12.53 -1.03
N GLU A 31 4.99 13.32 -1.38
CA GLU A 31 5.30 13.62 -2.78
C GLU A 31 5.74 12.34 -3.52
N ALA A 32 6.60 11.52 -2.92
CA ALA A 32 7.06 10.29 -3.55
C ALA A 32 5.92 9.27 -3.72
N VAL A 33 5.04 9.15 -2.73
CA VAL A 33 3.83 8.31 -2.81
C VAL A 33 2.90 8.78 -3.91
N LEU A 34 2.64 10.09 -3.99
CA LEU A 34 1.81 10.69 -5.05
C LEU A 34 2.36 10.35 -6.44
N LEU A 35 3.65 10.58 -6.67
CA LEU A 35 4.27 10.29 -7.96
C LEU A 35 4.21 8.79 -8.28
N ALA A 36 4.43 7.92 -7.29
CA ALA A 36 4.34 6.47 -7.47
C ALA A 36 2.91 5.99 -7.77
N LEU A 37 1.88 6.57 -7.14
CA LEU A 37 0.47 6.27 -7.44
C LEU A 37 0.08 6.77 -8.83
N ARG A 38 0.58 7.95 -9.25
CA ARG A 38 0.37 8.45 -10.62
C ARG A 38 0.99 7.50 -11.65
N ASP A 39 2.24 7.09 -11.46
CA ASP A 39 2.90 6.15 -12.36
C ASP A 39 2.19 4.79 -12.39
N LEU A 40 1.68 4.30 -11.25
CA LEU A 40 0.87 3.08 -11.18
C LEU A 40 -0.42 3.22 -12.02
N LEU A 41 -1.15 4.32 -11.87
CA LEU A 41 -2.38 4.55 -12.62
C LEU A 41 -2.11 4.74 -14.12
N GLU A 42 -1.08 5.49 -14.49
CA GLU A 42 -0.79 5.82 -15.88
C GLU A 42 -0.20 4.62 -16.63
N ARG A 43 0.77 3.93 -16.02
CA ARG A 43 1.59 2.90 -16.70
C ARG A 43 1.10 1.49 -16.44
N ASP A 44 0.39 1.27 -15.34
CA ASP A 44 0.00 -0.06 -14.85
C ASP A 44 -1.51 -0.19 -14.59
N SER A 45 -2.33 0.74 -15.08
CA SER A 45 -3.82 0.72 -14.97
C SER A 45 -4.44 -0.61 -15.37
N ARG A 46 -3.83 -1.36 -16.30
CA ARG A 46 -4.33 -2.66 -16.72
C ARG A 46 -4.44 -3.65 -15.56
N LEU A 47 -3.53 -3.61 -14.59
CA LEU A 47 -3.58 -4.48 -13.40
C LEU A 47 -4.84 -4.22 -12.57
N LEU A 48 -5.19 -2.94 -12.37
CA LEU A 48 -6.39 -2.54 -11.65
C LEU A 48 -7.65 -2.85 -12.46
N TYR A 49 -7.63 -2.60 -13.77
CA TYR A 49 -8.76 -2.84 -14.66
C TYR A 49 -9.20 -4.30 -14.67
N ILE A 50 -8.25 -5.23 -14.77
CA ILE A 50 -8.53 -6.68 -14.80
C ILE A 50 -8.67 -7.30 -13.41
N ASP A 51 -8.74 -6.48 -12.35
CA ASP A 51 -8.85 -6.94 -10.96
C ASP A 51 -7.71 -7.91 -10.55
N ALA A 52 -6.48 -7.60 -10.96
CA ALA A 52 -5.31 -8.39 -10.62
C ALA A 52 -5.13 -8.53 -9.09
N ASN A 53 -4.30 -9.50 -8.68
CA ASN A 53 -3.99 -9.70 -7.27
C ASN A 53 -3.25 -8.48 -6.68
N GLU A 54 -3.52 -8.16 -5.41
CA GLU A 54 -2.91 -7.04 -4.69
C GLU A 54 -1.37 -7.08 -4.75
N ARG A 55 -0.75 -8.26 -4.68
CA ARG A 55 0.71 -8.41 -4.80
C ARG A 55 1.29 -7.90 -6.11
N SER A 56 0.57 -8.07 -7.22
CA SER A 56 1.01 -7.55 -8.51
C SER A 56 0.92 -6.03 -8.57
N ILE A 57 -0.10 -5.45 -7.93
CA ILE A 57 -0.32 -4.01 -7.85
C ILE A 57 0.74 -3.38 -6.93
N THR A 58 0.93 -3.93 -5.73
CA THR A 58 1.89 -3.42 -4.73
C THR A 58 3.32 -3.54 -5.23
N PHE A 59 3.67 -4.61 -5.94
CA PHE A 59 4.98 -4.74 -6.59
C PHE A 59 5.25 -3.59 -7.58
N ARG A 60 4.30 -3.27 -8.45
CA ARG A 60 4.47 -2.18 -9.43
C ARG A 60 4.51 -0.81 -8.76
N PHE A 61 3.67 -0.59 -7.74
CA PHE A 61 3.75 0.61 -6.92
C PHE A 61 5.12 0.76 -6.24
N ALA A 62 5.64 -0.31 -5.62
CA ALA A 62 6.94 -0.31 -4.95
C ALA A 62 8.09 0.02 -5.91
N MET A 63 8.05 -0.52 -7.13
CA MET A 63 9.02 -0.20 -8.19
C MET A 63 9.03 1.30 -8.53
N HIS A 64 7.85 1.92 -8.67
CA HIS A 64 7.75 3.36 -8.92
C HIS A 64 8.19 4.17 -7.69
N LEU A 65 7.76 3.78 -6.50
CA LEU A 65 8.15 4.43 -5.24
C LEU A 65 9.66 4.42 -5.04
N GLN A 66 10.36 3.33 -5.35
CA GLN A 66 11.82 3.24 -5.27
C GLN A 66 12.52 4.28 -6.15
N SER A 67 11.92 4.65 -7.29
CA SER A 67 12.47 5.66 -8.20
C SER A 67 12.34 7.10 -7.67
N HIS A 68 11.34 7.34 -6.82
CA HIS A 68 11.00 8.64 -6.23
C HIS A 68 11.53 8.81 -4.80
N LEU A 69 11.83 7.71 -4.11
CA LEU A 69 12.32 7.68 -2.73
C LEU A 69 13.66 6.93 -2.65
N ARG A 70 14.69 7.49 -3.30
CA ARG A 70 15.96 6.81 -3.64
C ARG A 70 16.87 6.60 -2.44
N GLU A 71 16.70 7.40 -1.40
CA GLU A 71 17.49 7.32 -0.19
C GLU A 71 17.06 6.15 0.71
N TRP A 72 15.90 5.55 0.47
CA TRP A 72 15.37 4.41 1.20
C TRP A 72 15.36 3.13 0.35
N GLU A 73 15.42 1.98 1.01
CA GLU A 73 15.15 0.69 0.35
C GLU A 73 13.64 0.44 0.39
N ILE A 74 13.06 0.12 -0.76
CA ILE A 74 11.64 -0.23 -0.87
C ILE A 74 11.50 -1.74 -1.03
N ASP A 75 10.80 -2.37 -0.10
CA ASP A 75 10.52 -3.82 -0.14
C ASP A 75 9.03 -4.12 0.02
N CYS A 76 8.58 -5.16 -0.68
CA CYS A 76 7.26 -5.73 -0.49
C CYS A 76 7.30 -6.90 0.48
N GLU A 77 6.27 -7.04 1.32
CA GLU A 77 6.09 -8.16 2.26
C GLU A 77 7.32 -8.45 3.14
N PHE A 78 8.17 -7.44 3.40
CA PHE A 78 9.42 -7.64 4.11
C PHE A 78 9.17 -7.93 5.60
N ASN A 79 9.45 -9.17 5.98
CA ASN A 79 9.09 -9.71 7.28
C ASN A 79 10.23 -9.67 8.31
N ARG A 80 11.16 -8.71 8.20
CA ARG A 80 12.21 -8.49 9.21
C ARG A 80 12.15 -7.11 9.85
N ASP A 81 12.46 -7.05 11.14
CA ASP A 81 12.78 -5.84 11.90
C ASP A 81 14.26 -5.91 12.29
N GLY A 82 15.11 -5.22 11.52
CA GLY A 82 16.53 -5.54 11.46
C GLY A 82 16.76 -6.94 10.88
N VAL A 83 17.15 -7.89 11.73
CA VAL A 83 17.34 -9.31 11.35
C VAL A 83 16.28 -10.24 11.95
N GLU A 84 15.53 -9.76 12.93
CA GLU A 84 14.53 -10.56 13.64
C GLU A 84 13.22 -10.64 12.84
N PRO A 85 12.41 -11.70 13.00
CA PRO A 85 11.07 -11.73 12.43
C PRO A 85 10.25 -10.50 12.84
N LYS A 86 9.69 -9.80 11.87
CA LYS A 86 8.81 -8.65 12.09
C LYS A 86 7.51 -9.14 12.71
N ARG A 87 7.19 -8.68 13.92
CA ARG A 87 6.01 -9.12 14.68
C ARG A 87 5.24 -7.94 15.24
N LEU A 88 3.92 -8.08 15.35
CA LEU A 88 3.06 -7.19 16.14
C LEU A 88 2.48 -7.97 17.31
N GLY A 89 2.60 -7.41 18.51
CA GLY A 89 1.94 -7.90 19.73
C GLY A 89 0.43 -7.66 19.72
N HIS A 90 -0.25 -8.14 20.77
CA HIS A 90 -1.71 -8.17 20.88
C HIS A 90 -2.36 -6.81 20.57
N MET A 91 -3.00 -6.71 19.41
CA MET A 91 -3.72 -5.51 18.91
C MET A 91 -5.15 -5.89 18.50
N GLU A 92 -5.67 -7.00 19.05
CA GLU A 92 -6.97 -7.60 18.70
C GLU A 92 -7.15 -7.90 17.20
N LEU A 93 -6.05 -7.94 16.42
CA LEU A 93 -6.06 -8.08 14.96
C LEU A 93 -6.85 -9.30 14.47
N TYR A 94 -6.98 -10.32 15.34
CA TYR A 94 -7.71 -11.54 15.09
C TYR A 94 -8.64 -11.78 16.30
N PRO A 95 -9.97 -11.61 16.14
CA PRO A 95 -10.92 -11.75 17.25
C PRO A 95 -10.97 -13.17 17.85
N ASP A 96 -10.50 -14.18 17.10
CA ASP A 96 -10.56 -15.60 17.50
C ASP A 96 -9.24 -16.16 18.05
N SER A 97 -8.23 -15.31 18.35
CA SER A 97 -7.01 -15.80 19.00
C SER A 97 -6.97 -15.41 20.47
N GLU A 98 -7.13 -16.40 21.36
CA GLU A 98 -6.72 -16.33 22.78
C GLU A 98 -5.18 -16.21 22.94
N ASP A 99 -4.44 -16.16 21.83
CA ASP A 99 -2.99 -16.04 21.82
C ASP A 99 -2.54 -14.63 22.17
N GLU A 100 -2.00 -14.47 23.37
CA GLU A 100 -1.21 -13.29 23.80
C GLU A 100 0.10 -13.12 23.00
N GLU A 101 0.44 -14.06 22.13
CA GLU A 101 1.69 -14.09 21.37
C GLU A 101 1.73 -13.10 20.18
N ALA A 102 2.91 -12.51 19.97
CA ALA A 102 3.15 -11.61 18.85
C ALA A 102 3.21 -12.35 17.50
N LYS A 103 2.38 -11.91 16.54
CA LYS A 103 2.23 -12.55 15.23
C LYS A 103 3.18 -11.95 14.21
N THR A 104 3.77 -12.79 13.36
CA THR A 104 4.57 -12.32 12.22
C THR A 104 3.69 -11.59 11.23
N VAL A 105 4.18 -10.46 10.75
CA VAL A 105 3.45 -9.56 9.85
C VAL A 105 4.25 -9.30 8.58
N PHE A 106 3.52 -9.02 7.50
CA PHE A 106 4.03 -8.84 6.15
C PHE A 106 3.41 -7.56 5.59
N PRO A 107 3.99 -6.39 5.88
CA PRO A 107 3.47 -5.14 5.34
C PRO A 107 3.58 -5.14 3.82
N ASP A 108 2.57 -4.62 3.13
CA ASP A 108 2.52 -4.68 1.67
C ASP A 108 3.72 -3.99 1.00
N VAL A 109 4.03 -2.76 1.43
CA VAL A 109 5.19 -1.99 0.96
C VAL A 109 5.78 -1.18 2.09
N ILE A 110 7.11 -1.22 2.23
CA ILE A 110 7.82 -0.43 3.24
C ILE A 110 8.99 0.34 2.63
N ALA A 111 9.27 1.52 3.18
CA ALA A 111 10.52 2.24 3.02
C ALA A 111 11.32 2.16 4.32
N HIS A 112 12.52 1.57 4.27
CA HIS A 112 13.31 1.23 5.46
C HIS A 112 14.80 1.08 5.13
N ARG A 113 15.61 0.73 6.14
CA ARG A 113 16.98 0.25 5.98
C ARG A 113 17.09 -1.21 6.40
N ARG A 114 17.46 -2.09 5.47
CA ARG A 114 17.68 -3.51 5.73
C ARG A 114 18.77 -3.70 6.78
N GLY A 115 18.54 -4.64 7.71
CA GLY A 115 19.46 -4.93 8.80
C GLY A 115 19.49 -3.88 9.92
N LYS A 116 18.69 -2.82 9.84
CA LYS A 116 18.55 -1.79 10.87
C LYS A 116 17.10 -1.63 11.32
N LYS A 117 16.90 -0.84 12.38
CA LYS A 117 15.58 -0.43 12.88
C LYS A 117 15.23 1.01 12.46
N GLU A 118 15.59 1.37 11.23
CA GLU A 118 15.26 2.66 10.62
C GLU A 118 14.07 2.43 9.68
N ASN A 119 12.86 2.73 10.15
CA ASN A 119 11.60 2.45 9.49
C ASN A 119 10.88 3.77 9.14
N PHE A 120 10.83 4.15 7.87
CA PHE A 120 10.33 5.46 7.46
C PHE A 120 8.85 5.45 7.11
N LEU A 121 8.46 4.62 6.14
CA LEU A 121 7.10 4.55 5.63
C LEU A 121 6.63 3.10 5.59
N VAL A 122 5.40 2.85 6.02
CA VAL A 122 4.66 1.63 5.69
C VAL A 122 3.38 1.99 4.94
N VAL A 123 3.08 1.24 3.89
CA VAL A 123 1.87 1.39 3.10
C VAL A 123 1.16 0.05 3.05
N GLU A 124 -0.13 0.04 3.41
CA GLU A 124 -1.03 -1.11 3.25
C GLU A 124 -2.02 -0.81 2.12
N PHE A 125 -2.13 -1.73 1.18
CA PHE A 125 -3.02 -1.63 0.04
C PHE A 125 -4.27 -2.47 0.24
N LYS A 126 -5.36 -2.00 -0.35
CA LYS A 126 -6.58 -2.80 -0.45
C LYS A 126 -7.28 -2.51 -1.76
N LYS A 127 -7.82 -3.55 -2.40
CA LYS A 127 -8.78 -3.36 -3.49
C LYS A 127 -10.16 -3.05 -2.94
N SER A 128 -10.91 -2.20 -3.62
CA SER A 128 -12.32 -1.93 -3.33
C SER A 128 -13.22 -3.18 -3.44
N THR A 129 -12.75 -4.23 -4.11
CA THR A 129 -13.41 -5.53 -4.26
C THR A 129 -13.10 -6.50 -3.11
N SER A 130 -12.17 -6.17 -2.20
CA SER A 130 -11.80 -7.01 -1.06
C SER A 130 -12.78 -6.83 0.12
N HIS A 131 -13.44 -7.91 0.55
CA HIS A 131 -14.48 -7.90 1.60
C HIS A 131 -13.98 -7.91 3.07
N VAL A 132 -12.71 -7.58 3.31
CA VAL A 132 -12.11 -7.65 4.65
C VAL A 132 -12.28 -6.33 5.41
N ASP A 133 -12.48 -6.39 6.73
CA ASP A 133 -12.69 -5.24 7.61
C ASP A 133 -11.48 -4.28 7.65
N ARG A 134 -11.71 -3.01 7.28
CA ARG A 134 -10.72 -1.91 7.34
C ARG A 134 -10.19 -1.67 8.75
N SER A 135 -10.93 -2.06 9.79
CA SER A 135 -10.48 -1.94 11.19
C SER A 135 -9.19 -2.72 11.45
N ILE A 136 -8.98 -3.84 10.76
CA ILE A 136 -7.78 -4.68 10.92
C ILE A 136 -6.57 -3.96 10.32
N ASP A 137 -6.69 -3.43 9.11
CA ASP A 137 -5.60 -2.73 8.41
C ASP A 137 -5.18 -1.47 9.20
N ARG A 138 -6.16 -0.71 9.70
CA ARG A 138 -5.91 0.45 10.57
C ARG A 138 -5.18 0.06 11.85
N ARG A 139 -5.56 -1.05 12.49
CA ARG A 139 -4.87 -1.56 13.68
C ARG A 139 -3.45 -2.02 13.34
N LYS A 140 -3.21 -2.70 12.22
CA LYS A 140 -1.85 -3.05 11.78
C LYS A 140 -0.97 -1.80 11.62
N LEU A 141 -1.47 -0.79 10.91
CA LEU A 141 -0.75 0.47 10.69
C LEU A 141 -0.41 1.18 12.02
N LEU A 142 -1.36 1.25 12.96
CA LEU A 142 -1.09 1.75 14.32
C LEU A 142 -0.01 0.92 15.03
N GLY A 143 -0.03 -0.40 14.86
CA GLY A 143 0.95 -1.32 15.41
C GLY A 143 2.35 -1.08 14.85
N TYR A 144 2.48 -0.94 13.53
CA TYR A 144 3.75 -0.62 12.88
C TYR A 144 4.34 0.69 13.41
N LYS A 145 3.53 1.73 13.62
CA LYS A 145 4.01 2.98 14.21
C LYS A 145 4.45 2.78 15.67
N ARG A 146 3.57 2.24 16.51
CA ARG A 146 3.77 2.18 17.97
C ARG A 146 4.82 1.17 18.41
N GLN A 147 4.93 0.04 17.69
CA GLN A 147 5.76 -1.09 18.11
C GLN A 147 7.02 -1.25 17.26
N LEU A 148 6.98 -0.85 15.99
CA LEU A 148 8.11 -1.01 15.06
C LEU A 148 8.75 0.32 14.65
N GLY A 149 8.25 1.44 15.15
CA GLY A 149 8.86 2.75 14.96
C GLY A 149 8.77 3.29 13.54
N TYR A 150 7.76 2.90 12.75
CA TYR A 150 7.49 3.56 11.47
C TYR A 150 7.07 5.02 11.70
N GLU A 151 7.78 5.96 11.08
CA GLU A 151 7.47 7.40 11.17
C GLU A 151 6.12 7.72 10.51
N HIS A 152 5.87 7.12 9.34
CA HIS A 152 4.67 7.33 8.55
C HIS A 152 4.00 6.00 8.21
N ALA A 153 2.67 6.01 8.24
CA ALA A 153 1.85 4.85 7.88
C ALA A 153 0.65 5.33 7.05
N LEU A 154 0.44 4.69 5.90
CA LEU A 154 -0.59 5.06 4.94
C LEU A 154 -1.43 3.84 4.58
N PHE A 155 -2.74 4.00 4.63
CA PHE A 155 -3.67 3.10 3.96
C PHE A 155 -4.02 3.65 2.58
N VAL A 156 -3.98 2.77 1.56
CA VAL A 156 -4.39 3.08 0.19
C VAL A 156 -5.44 2.09 -0.27
N GLU A 157 -6.61 2.59 -0.65
CA GLU A 157 -7.61 1.79 -1.34
C GLU A 157 -7.63 2.11 -2.83
N VAL A 158 -7.56 1.06 -3.65
CA VAL A 158 -7.61 1.15 -5.11
C VAL A 158 -8.94 0.62 -5.65
N GLY A 159 -9.52 1.39 -6.56
CA GLY A 159 -10.61 0.93 -7.42
C GLY A 159 -10.07 -0.06 -8.44
N SER A 160 -10.76 -1.19 -8.59
CA SER A 160 -10.42 -2.26 -9.53
C SER A 160 -11.68 -2.92 -10.09
N GLY A 161 -11.54 -3.67 -11.19
CA GLY A 161 -12.66 -4.35 -11.85
C GLY A 161 -13.49 -3.40 -12.74
N GLY A 162 -12.86 -2.90 -13.80
CA GLY A 162 -13.50 -2.02 -14.79
C GLY A 162 -13.12 -0.54 -14.70
N GLN A 163 -12.52 -0.09 -13.60
CA GLN A 163 -11.98 1.27 -13.45
C GLN A 163 -10.72 1.27 -12.61
N ALA A 164 -9.64 1.88 -13.10
CA ALA A 164 -8.40 2.08 -12.34
C ALA A 164 -8.44 3.45 -11.63
N SER A 165 -8.44 3.48 -10.29
CA SER A 165 -8.49 4.73 -9.52
C SER A 165 -8.00 4.54 -8.09
N ILE A 166 -7.72 5.63 -7.37
CA ILE A 166 -7.55 5.61 -5.92
C ILE A 166 -8.87 6.01 -5.27
N THR A 167 -9.48 5.13 -4.49
CA THR A 167 -10.81 5.33 -3.87
C THR A 167 -10.73 5.86 -2.44
N SER A 168 -9.63 5.57 -1.73
CA SER A 168 -9.42 6.08 -0.37
C SER A 168 -7.94 6.20 -0.03
N LEU A 169 -7.63 7.18 0.83
CA LEU A 169 -6.31 7.43 1.39
C LEU A 169 -6.51 7.79 2.88
N GLU A 170 -5.75 7.16 3.77
CA GLU A 170 -5.78 7.47 5.21
C GLU A 170 -4.36 7.43 5.79
N TRP A 171 -3.83 8.59 6.15
CA TRP A 171 -2.64 8.69 7.00
C TRP A 171 -2.99 8.35 8.45
N ILE A 172 -2.16 7.54 9.10
CA ILE A 172 -2.33 7.06 10.48
C ILE A 172 -1.36 7.74 11.45
#